data_AF-A0A3A0BSM9-F1
#
_entry.id   AF-A0A3A0BSM9-F1
#
_cell.length_a   1.000
_cell.length_b   1.000
_cell.length_c   1.000
_cell.angle_alpha   90.00
_cell.angle_beta   90.00
_cell.angle_gamma   90.00
#
_symmetry.space_group_name_H-M   'P 1'
#
loop_
_entity.id
_entity.type
_entity.pdbx_description
1 polymer ?
#
loop_
_entity_poly.entity_id
_entity_poly.type
_entity_poly.pdbx_seq_one_letter_code
_entity_poly.pdbx_strand_id
1 'polypeptide(L)'
;MAKRALGRFEATLKQVTAQRDETRMLLDRLTVRAPRTGTVLQVNIRAGEYALTMGATEPLMLVGDTQRLQVRADVDEVNAPLVRPNRPGVAYLKGDTTHPIPLTFVRIEPYIVPKRALTGDNSERVDTRVLQVIYRFDPPPFPIYAGQQVDVFIDREEPVSPTESPR
;
A
#
# COMPACT_ATOMS: atom_id res chain seq x y z
N MET A 1 12.36 62.75 5.56
CA MET A 1 12.57 61.89 6.75
C MET A 1 11.44 60.89 6.98
N ALA A 2 10.17 61.30 6.96
CA ALA A 2 9.01 60.41 7.21
C ALA A 2 8.92 59.15 6.32
N LYS A 3 9.19 59.25 5.00
CA LYS A 3 9.12 58.10 4.07
C LYS A 3 10.12 56.98 4.38
N ARG A 4 11.30 57.31 4.92
CA ARG A 4 12.30 56.32 5.36
C ARG A 4 11.91 55.65 6.68
N ALA A 5 11.25 56.36 7.58
CA ALA A 5 10.74 55.79 8.83
C ALA A 5 9.58 54.83 8.57
N LEU A 6 8.65 55.20 7.70
CA LEU A 6 7.53 54.36 7.29
C LEU A 6 8.00 53.03 6.66
N GLY A 7 8.98 53.08 5.74
CA GLY A 7 9.55 51.86 5.16
C GLY A 7 10.29 50.96 6.17
N ARG A 8 10.89 51.53 7.23
CA ARG A 8 11.46 50.73 8.33
C ARG A 8 10.36 50.05 9.14
N PHE A 9 9.29 50.77 9.49
CA PHE A 9 8.17 50.19 10.22
C PHE A 9 7.46 49.10 9.41
N GLU A 10 7.31 49.26 8.10
CA GLU A 10 6.77 48.23 7.21
C GLU A 10 7.67 46.97 7.18
N ALA A 11 8.99 47.16 7.08
CA ALA A 11 9.94 46.05 7.13
C ALA A 11 9.90 45.31 8.48
N THR A 12 9.86 46.05 9.59
CA THR A 12 9.72 45.48 10.94
C THR A 12 8.39 44.75 11.11
N LEU A 13 7.29 45.33 10.63
CA LEU A 13 5.98 44.68 10.67
C LEU A 13 6.00 43.36 9.89
N LYS A 14 6.59 43.36 8.69
CA LYS A 14 6.73 42.15 7.86
C LYS A 14 7.56 41.07 8.58
N GLN A 15 8.67 41.47 9.21
CA GLN A 15 9.53 40.55 9.96
C GLN A 15 8.80 39.92 11.15
N VAL A 16 8.13 40.73 11.97
CA VAL A 16 7.41 40.24 13.15
C VAL A 16 6.21 39.37 12.75
N THR A 17 5.54 39.72 11.66
CA THR A 17 4.44 38.91 11.10
C THR A 17 4.96 37.54 10.64
N ALA A 18 6.10 37.50 9.94
CA ALA A 18 6.72 36.24 9.54
C ALA A 18 7.14 35.37 10.73
N GLN A 19 7.69 35.96 11.80
CA GLN A 19 8.04 35.23 13.02
C GLN A 19 6.82 34.66 13.75
N ARG A 20 5.72 35.43 13.81
CA ARG A 20 4.44 34.94 14.34
C ARG A 20 3.95 33.74 13.54
N ASP A 21 3.98 33.83 12.21
CA ASP A 21 3.49 32.77 11.31
C ASP A 21 4.37 31.51 11.40
N GLU A 22 5.68 31.66 11.49
CA GLU A 22 6.62 30.57 11.75
C GLU A 22 6.29 29.86 13.07
N THR A 23 6.12 30.63 14.16
CA THR A 23 5.75 30.08 15.47
C THR A 23 4.41 29.36 15.41
N ARG A 24 3.45 29.89 14.64
CA ARG A 24 2.15 29.26 14.45
C ARG A 24 2.28 27.91 13.73
N MET A 25 3.09 27.85 12.67
CA MET A 25 3.36 26.59 11.97
C MET A 25 4.04 25.55 12.86
N LEU A 26 4.95 25.97 13.75
CA LEU A 26 5.60 25.07 14.70
C LEU A 26 4.59 24.47 15.70
N LEU A 27 3.63 25.27 16.18
CA LEU A 27 2.55 24.78 17.05
C LEU A 27 1.63 23.82 16.31
N ASP A 28 1.23 24.14 15.08
CA ASP A 28 0.37 23.27 14.28
C ASP A 28 1.05 21.91 13.99
N ARG A 29 2.38 21.89 13.84
CA ARG A 29 3.19 20.67 13.66
C ARG A 29 3.17 19.73 14.88
N LEU A 30 2.87 20.23 16.08
CA LEU A 30 2.75 19.38 17.28
C LEU A 30 1.47 18.53 17.27
N THR A 31 0.52 18.82 16.37
CA THR A 31 -0.71 18.05 16.22
C THR A 31 -0.66 17.22 14.95
N VAL A 32 -0.48 15.91 15.08
CA VAL A 32 -0.56 14.99 13.94
C VAL A 32 -2.02 14.82 13.53
N ARG A 33 -2.32 15.06 12.25
CA ARG A 33 -3.66 14.90 11.67
C ARG A 33 -3.65 13.77 10.65
N ALA A 34 -4.77 13.06 10.54
CA ALA A 34 -4.93 12.04 9.50
C ALA A 34 -4.88 12.70 8.11
N PRO A 35 -4.05 12.21 7.18
CA PRO A 35 -3.94 12.80 5.84
C PRO A 35 -5.15 12.47 4.95
N ARG A 36 -5.93 11.45 5.31
CA ARG A 36 -7.15 11.02 4.63
C ARG A 36 -8.05 10.27 5.61
N THR A 37 -9.33 10.13 5.23
CA THR A 37 -10.24 9.21 5.91
C THR A 37 -9.70 7.78 5.86
N GLY A 38 -9.77 7.06 6.97
CA GLY A 38 -9.31 5.69 7.08
C GLY A 38 -9.52 5.13 8.48
N THR A 39 -9.17 3.86 8.64
CA THR A 39 -9.24 3.11 9.88
C THR A 39 -7.84 2.98 10.47
N VAL A 40 -7.70 3.22 11.77
CA VAL A 40 -6.46 2.96 12.51
C VAL A 40 -6.29 1.45 12.65
N LEU A 41 -5.29 0.88 11.99
CA LEU A 41 -5.00 -0.55 12.00
C LEU A 41 -4.13 -0.94 13.19
N GLN A 42 -3.18 -0.07 13.57
CA GLN A 42 -2.23 -0.34 14.65
C GLN A 42 -1.75 0.97 15.28
N VAL A 43 -1.59 0.97 16.60
CA VAL A 43 -0.96 2.07 17.37
C VAL A 43 0.24 1.48 18.09
N ASN A 44 1.44 1.89 17.68
CA ASN A 44 2.72 1.37 18.17
C ASN A 44 3.40 2.28 19.19
N ILE A 45 2.73 3.37 19.58
CA ILE A 45 3.25 4.33 20.55
C ILE A 45 2.28 4.44 21.73
N ARG A 46 2.83 4.65 22.93
CA ARG A 46 2.06 4.86 24.16
C ARG A 46 2.10 6.32 24.60
N ALA A 47 1.10 6.73 25.37
CA ALA A 47 1.09 8.05 25.98
C ALA A 47 2.32 8.22 26.90
N GLY A 48 3.03 9.33 26.74
CA GLY A 48 4.27 9.63 27.47
C GLY A 48 5.55 9.02 26.86
N GLU A 49 5.43 8.22 25.81
CA GLU A 49 6.58 7.65 25.10
C GLU A 49 7.24 8.68 24.17
N TYR A 50 8.54 8.56 23.96
CA TYR A 50 9.29 9.40 23.04
C TYR A 50 9.10 8.94 21.59
N ALA A 51 8.56 9.81 20.74
CA ALA A 51 8.36 9.54 19.32
C ALA A 51 9.67 9.66 18.53
N LEU A 52 10.33 8.53 18.23
CA LEU A 52 11.47 8.47 17.33
C LEU A 52 11.04 8.78 15.89
N THR A 53 11.47 9.93 15.36
CA THR A 53 11.12 10.39 14.00
C THR A 53 12.22 10.17 12.96
N MET A 54 13.46 9.94 13.40
CA MET A 54 14.61 9.70 12.54
C MET A 54 15.09 8.26 12.71
N GLY A 55 15.23 7.53 11.59
CA GLY A 55 15.74 6.16 11.60
C GLY A 55 14.79 5.10 12.19
N ALA A 56 13.54 5.45 12.46
CA ALA A 56 12.53 4.49 12.91
C ALA A 56 12.20 3.51 11.78
N THR A 57 12.35 2.21 12.05
CA THR A 57 12.03 1.13 11.11
C THR A 57 10.54 0.82 11.07
N GLU A 58 9.83 1.07 12.19
CA GLU A 58 8.41 0.80 12.34
C GLU A 58 7.60 2.10 12.45
N PRO A 59 6.41 2.17 11.83
CA PRO A 59 5.54 3.33 11.95
C PRO A 59 4.92 3.41 13.35
N LEU A 60 4.85 4.62 13.92
CA LEU A 60 4.19 4.87 15.22
C LEU A 60 2.68 4.59 15.20
N MET A 61 2.06 4.78 14.04
CA MET A 61 0.65 4.49 13.80
C MET A 61 0.48 4.01 12.35
N LEU A 62 -0.30 2.95 12.16
CA LEU A 62 -0.67 2.44 10.85
C LEU A 62 -2.14 2.77 10.58
N VAL A 63 -2.40 3.50 9.51
CA VAL A 63 -3.75 3.87 9.09
C VAL A 63 -3.97 3.39 7.66
N GLY A 64 -5.08 2.70 7.42
CA GLY A 64 -5.43 2.11 6.13
C GLY A 64 -6.88 2.36 5.76
N ASP A 65 -7.19 2.28 4.48
CA ASP A 65 -8.59 2.21 4.03
C ASP A 65 -9.02 0.74 4.05
N THR A 66 -10.06 0.44 4.81
CA THR A 66 -10.63 -0.91 4.95
C THR A 66 -11.93 -1.10 4.19
N GLN A 67 -12.42 -0.07 3.49
CA GLN A 67 -13.66 -0.18 2.69
C GLN A 67 -13.42 -0.93 1.39
N ARG A 68 -12.20 -0.85 0.83
CA ARG A 68 -11.82 -1.50 -0.42
C ARG A 68 -10.55 -2.31 -0.21
N LEU A 69 -10.72 -3.62 -0.05
CA LEU A 69 -9.59 -4.52 0.10
C LEU A 69 -9.04 -4.92 -1.27
N GLN A 70 -7.74 -5.18 -1.30
CA GLN A 70 -7.03 -5.63 -2.48
C GLN A 70 -6.20 -6.85 -2.13
N VAL A 71 -6.15 -7.79 -3.07
CA VAL A 71 -5.23 -8.91 -3.03
C VAL A 71 -4.03 -8.56 -3.90
N ARG A 72 -2.84 -8.73 -3.32
CA ARG A 72 -1.58 -8.73 -4.05
C ARG A 72 -1.21 -10.18 -4.32
N ALA A 73 -1.40 -10.62 -5.55
CA ALA A 73 -1.01 -11.95 -6.00
C ALA A 73 0.42 -11.91 -6.54
N ASP A 74 1.32 -12.65 -5.90
CA ASP A 74 2.71 -12.80 -6.35
C ASP A 74 2.79 -14.03 -7.28
N VAL A 75 3.03 -13.77 -8.57
CA VAL A 75 3.21 -14.81 -9.60
C VAL A 75 4.69 -14.99 -9.85
N ASP A 76 5.20 -16.24 -9.81
CA ASP A 76 6.59 -16.54 -10.13
C ASP A 76 6.99 -15.99 -11.52
N GLU A 77 8.21 -15.46 -11.64
CA GLU A 77 8.80 -14.97 -12.90
C GLU A 77 8.68 -15.99 -14.04
N VAL A 78 8.82 -17.30 -13.75
CA VAL A 78 8.67 -18.35 -14.77
C VAL A 78 7.25 -18.38 -15.36
N ASN A 79 6.24 -18.03 -14.55
CA ASN A 79 4.84 -17.98 -14.96
C ASN A 79 4.39 -16.58 -15.40
N ALA A 80 5.20 -15.53 -15.17
CA ALA A 80 4.88 -14.16 -15.54
C ALA A 80 4.48 -13.97 -17.01
N PRO A 81 5.12 -14.64 -18.01
CA PRO A 81 4.71 -14.55 -19.41
C PRO A 81 3.32 -15.12 -19.71
N LEU A 82 2.72 -15.90 -18.82
CA LEU A 82 1.38 -16.46 -18.96
C LEU A 82 0.29 -15.51 -18.43
N VAL A 83 0.67 -14.53 -17.60
CA VAL A 83 -0.28 -13.57 -17.04
C VAL A 83 -0.73 -12.60 -18.14
N ARG A 84 -2.04 -12.40 -18.25
CA ARG A 84 -2.64 -11.42 -19.17
C ARG A 84 -3.44 -10.40 -18.37
N PRO A 85 -3.41 -9.11 -18.76
CA PRO A 85 -4.29 -8.11 -18.18
C PRO A 85 -5.77 -8.50 -18.34
N ASN A 86 -6.62 -8.00 -17.45
CA ASN A 86 -8.08 -8.18 -17.48
C ASN A 86 -8.57 -9.63 -17.38
N ARG A 87 -7.73 -10.57 -16.96
CA ARG A 87 -8.18 -11.93 -16.63
C ARG A 87 -8.79 -11.93 -15.22
N PRO A 88 -9.94 -12.58 -15.01
CA PRO A 88 -10.49 -12.76 -13.69
C PRO A 88 -9.63 -13.75 -12.88
N GLY A 89 -9.83 -13.73 -11.57
CA GLY A 89 -9.22 -14.70 -10.68
C GLY A 89 -10.15 -15.05 -9.53
N VAL A 90 -9.76 -16.06 -8.77
CA VAL A 90 -10.46 -16.48 -7.55
C VAL A 90 -9.42 -16.61 -6.44
N ALA A 91 -9.70 -16.00 -5.29
CA ALA A 91 -8.92 -16.19 -4.07
C ALA A 91 -9.61 -17.13 -3.10
N TYR A 92 -8.81 -17.85 -2.34
CA TYR A 92 -9.23 -18.67 -1.21
C TYR A 92 -8.43 -18.26 0.02
N LEU A 93 -9.06 -18.20 1.19
CA LEU A 93 -8.32 -17.99 2.42
C LEU A 93 -7.39 -19.18 2.67
N LYS A 94 -6.18 -18.91 3.16
CA LYS A 94 -5.23 -19.98 3.45
C LYS A 94 -5.82 -20.96 4.48
N GLY A 95 -6.02 -22.21 4.08
CA GLY A 95 -6.66 -23.25 4.89
C GLY A 95 -8.17 -23.41 4.70
N ASP A 96 -8.80 -22.58 3.87
CA ASP A 96 -10.22 -22.70 3.48
C ASP A 96 -10.35 -22.73 1.96
N THR A 97 -10.65 -23.90 1.42
CA THR A 97 -10.87 -24.13 -0.02
C THR A 97 -12.35 -24.12 -0.41
N THR A 98 -13.25 -23.85 0.54
CA THR A 98 -14.70 -23.98 0.34
C THR A 98 -15.36 -22.66 -0.03
N HIS A 99 -14.79 -21.53 0.38
CA HIS A 99 -15.34 -20.20 0.14
C HIS A 99 -14.51 -19.41 -0.89
N PRO A 100 -14.84 -19.49 -2.19
CA PRO A 100 -14.18 -18.69 -3.21
C PRO A 100 -14.51 -17.21 -3.07
N ILE A 101 -13.50 -16.36 -3.25
CA ILE A 101 -13.63 -14.90 -3.30
C ILE A 101 -13.35 -14.47 -4.74
N PRO A 102 -14.38 -14.07 -5.52
CA PRO A 102 -14.19 -13.57 -6.87
C PRO A 102 -13.33 -12.32 -6.90
N LEU A 103 -12.31 -12.31 -7.76
CA LEU A 103 -11.37 -11.21 -7.90
C LEU A 103 -11.63 -10.43 -9.18
N THR A 104 -11.69 -9.11 -9.06
CA THR A 104 -11.72 -8.18 -10.18
C THR A 104 -10.33 -7.62 -10.43
N PHE A 105 -9.84 -7.78 -11.66
CA PHE A 105 -8.53 -7.28 -12.08
C PHE A 105 -8.42 -5.76 -11.90
N VAL A 106 -7.30 -5.29 -11.36
CA VAL A 106 -6.99 -3.85 -11.27
C VAL A 106 -5.80 -3.51 -12.15
N ARG A 107 -4.65 -4.16 -11.94
CA ARG A 107 -3.43 -3.93 -12.73
C ARG A 107 -2.38 -5.01 -12.50
N ILE A 108 -1.41 -5.05 -13.40
CA ILE A 108 -0.14 -5.75 -13.23
C ILE A 108 0.92 -4.69 -12.91
N GLU A 109 1.72 -4.91 -11.86
CA GLU A 109 2.89 -4.09 -11.60
C GLU A 109 3.99 -4.44 -12.62
N PRO A 110 4.52 -3.47 -13.39
CA PRO A 110 5.43 -3.76 -14.50
C PRO A 110 6.85 -4.16 -14.04
N TYR A 111 7.12 -4.10 -12.74
CA TYR A 111 8.45 -4.35 -12.18
C TYR A 111 8.47 -5.65 -11.37
N ILE A 112 9.34 -6.57 -11.79
CA ILE A 112 9.54 -7.86 -11.13
C ILE A 112 10.42 -7.66 -9.90
N VAL A 113 9.91 -8.08 -8.73
CA VAL A 113 10.57 -7.90 -7.43
C VAL A 113 11.04 -9.23 -6.85
N PRO A 114 12.12 -9.26 -6.03
CA PRO A 114 12.48 -10.46 -5.28
C PRO A 114 11.34 -10.88 -4.35
N LYS A 115 11.08 -12.18 -4.25
CA LYS A 115 10.06 -12.74 -3.36
C LYS A 115 10.52 -12.56 -1.91
N ARG A 116 9.78 -11.77 -1.14
CA ARG A 116 10.03 -11.63 0.31
C ARG A 116 9.47 -12.86 1.03
N ALA A 117 10.34 -13.62 1.70
CA ALA A 117 9.91 -14.68 2.59
C ALA A 117 9.17 -14.05 3.80
N LEU A 118 7.86 -14.25 3.88
CA LEU A 118 7.01 -13.75 4.97
C LEU A 118 7.16 -14.58 6.27
N THR A 119 8.00 -15.62 6.27
CA THR A 119 8.21 -16.56 7.39
C THR A 119 9.40 -16.21 8.29
N GLY A 120 10.16 -15.15 7.98
CA GLY A 120 11.18 -14.63 8.89
C GLY A 120 12.42 -15.50 9.09
N ASP A 121 12.70 -16.47 8.21
CA ASP A 121 13.92 -17.29 8.29
C ASP A 121 14.92 -16.90 7.18
N ASN A 122 16.16 -16.66 7.59
CA ASN A 122 17.16 -15.88 6.86
C ASN A 122 18.33 -16.74 6.32
N SER A 123 18.06 -17.89 5.69
CA SER A 123 19.17 -18.69 5.13
C SER A 123 18.92 -19.45 3.84
N GLU A 124 17.71 -19.47 3.25
CA GLU A 124 17.54 -20.14 1.96
C GLU A 124 17.61 -19.14 0.80
N ARG A 125 18.78 -19.12 0.15
CA ARG A 125 19.04 -18.37 -1.09
C ARG A 125 18.26 -19.01 -2.23
N VAL A 126 16.96 -18.76 -2.28
CA VAL A 126 16.16 -19.03 -3.47
C VAL A 126 15.88 -17.68 -4.12
N ASP A 127 16.64 -17.35 -5.17
CA ASP A 127 16.47 -16.19 -6.03
C ASP A 127 15.15 -16.30 -6.83
N THR A 128 14.03 -16.38 -6.13
CA THR A 128 12.70 -16.34 -6.75
C THR A 128 12.30 -14.88 -6.91
N ARG A 129 12.01 -14.49 -8.14
CA ARG A 129 11.42 -13.18 -8.45
C ARG A 129 9.95 -13.37 -8.79
N VAL A 130 9.16 -12.34 -8.53
CA VAL A 130 7.71 -12.39 -8.72
C VAL A 130 7.20 -11.16 -9.46
N LEU A 131 6.25 -11.40 -10.35
CA LEU A 131 5.37 -10.40 -10.94
C LEU A 131 4.18 -10.20 -10.01
N GLN A 132 3.91 -8.96 -9.61
CA GLN A 132 2.79 -8.66 -8.73
C GLN A 132 1.55 -8.29 -9.53
N VAL A 133 0.46 -8.98 -9.29
CA VAL A 133 -0.85 -8.68 -9.88
C VAL A 133 -1.78 -8.20 -8.77
N ILE A 134 -2.39 -7.05 -8.99
CA ILE A 134 -3.30 -6.44 -8.03
C ILE A 134 -4.73 -6.71 -8.47
N TYR A 135 -5.48 -7.32 -7.55
CA TYR A 135 -6.91 -7.55 -7.66
C TYR A 135 -7.66 -6.80 -6.56
N ARG A 136 -8.91 -6.48 -6.82
CA ARG A 136 -9.87 -6.03 -5.81
C ARG A 136 -10.99 -7.06 -5.68
N PHE A 137 -11.66 -7.06 -4.54
CA PHE A 137 -12.83 -7.91 -4.32
C PHE A 137 -13.83 -7.16 -3.44
N ASP A 138 -15.09 -7.54 -3.57
CA ASP A 138 -16.13 -7.04 -2.67
C ASP A 138 -16.08 -7.81 -1.35
N PRO A 139 -16.29 -7.16 -0.19
CA PRO A 139 -16.24 -7.83 1.10
C PRO A 139 -17.18 -9.05 1.16
N PRO A 140 -16.65 -10.25 1.45
CA PRO A 140 -17.48 -11.45 1.55
C PRO A 140 -18.29 -11.48 2.85
N PRO A 141 -19.25 -12.42 3.01
CA PRO A 141 -20.09 -12.52 4.21
C PRO A 141 -19.34 -12.97 5.48
N PHE A 142 -18.04 -13.24 5.38
CA PHE A 142 -17.17 -13.65 6.49
C PHE A 142 -16.03 -12.63 6.69
N PRO A 143 -15.48 -12.50 7.92
CA PRO A 143 -14.47 -11.50 8.21
C PRO A 143 -13.14 -11.79 7.49
N ILE A 144 -12.60 -10.75 6.84
CA ILE A 144 -11.25 -10.72 6.26
C ILE A 144 -10.49 -9.55 6.85
N TYR A 145 -9.22 -9.77 7.17
CA TYR A 145 -8.34 -8.76 7.75
C TYR A 145 -7.17 -8.44 6.84
N ALA A 146 -6.76 -7.17 6.81
CA ALA A 146 -5.58 -6.75 6.09
C ALA A 146 -4.34 -7.51 6.61
N GLY A 147 -3.51 -8.01 5.70
CA GLY A 147 -2.33 -8.82 6.03
C GLY A 147 -2.54 -10.33 6.04
N GLN A 148 -3.79 -10.81 5.90
CA GLN A 148 -4.04 -12.24 5.71
C GLN A 148 -3.49 -12.76 4.37
N GLN A 149 -3.03 -14.00 4.38
CA GLN A 149 -2.56 -14.70 3.18
C GLN A 149 -3.71 -15.44 2.50
N VAL A 150 -3.70 -15.43 1.17
CA VAL A 150 -4.68 -16.10 0.32
C VAL A 150 -3.99 -16.84 -0.80
N ASP A 151 -4.61 -17.93 -1.24
CA ASP A 151 -4.21 -18.66 -2.44
C ASP A 151 -5.02 -18.12 -3.62
N VAL A 152 -4.32 -17.70 -4.68
CA VAL A 152 -4.94 -17.04 -5.83
C VAL A 152 -4.80 -17.88 -7.09
N PHE A 153 -5.92 -18.15 -7.73
CA PHE A 153 -6.00 -18.80 -9.03
C PHE A 153 -6.38 -17.75 -10.07
N ILE A 154 -5.59 -17.65 -11.13
CA ILE A 154 -5.80 -16.70 -12.24
C ILE A 154 -6.15 -17.50 -13.48
N ASP A 155 -7.23 -17.13 -14.14
CA ASP A 155 -7.65 -17.79 -15.37
C ASP A 155 -6.60 -17.62 -16.47
N ARG A 156 -6.21 -18.76 -17.06
CA ARG A 156 -5.34 -18.79 -18.23
C ARG A 156 -6.18 -18.72 -19.49
N GLU A 157 -5.63 -18.09 -20.52
CA GLU A 157 -6.16 -18.25 -21.86
C GLU A 157 -5.98 -19.71 -22.28
N GLU A 158 -7.07 -20.37 -22.67
CA GLU A 158 -6.97 -21.70 -23.27
C GLU A 158 -6.09 -21.61 -24.51
N PRO A 159 -5.08 -22.49 -24.66
CA PRO A 159 -4.33 -22.54 -25.90
C PRO A 159 -5.33 -22.85 -27.02
N VAL A 160 -5.40 -21.96 -28.02
CA VAL A 160 -6.15 -22.23 -29.25
C VAL A 160 -5.59 -23.54 -29.80
N SER A 161 -6.38 -24.60 -29.69
CA SER A 161 -6.00 -25.90 -30.22
C SER A 161 -5.89 -25.75 -31.74
N PRO A 162 -4.78 -26.13 -32.38
CA PRO A 162 -4.66 -26.02 -33.82
C PRO A 162 -5.76 -26.90 -34.43
N THR A 163 -6.69 -26.25 -35.11
CA THR A 163 -7.74 -26.88 -35.91
C THR A 163 -7.13 -27.98 -36.75
N GLU A 164 -7.57 -29.22 -36.56
CA GLU A 164 -7.28 -30.33 -37.47
C GLU A 164 -7.57 -29.87 -38.90
N SER A 165 -6.52 -29.79 -39.72
CA SER A 165 -6.68 -29.60 -41.16
C SER A 165 -7.25 -30.89 -41.75
N PRO A 166 -8.32 -30.83 -42.56
CA PRO A 166 -8.91 -32.00 -43.15
C PRO A 166 -8.02 -32.49 -44.31
N ARG A 167 -7.55 -33.73 -44.24
CA ARG A 167 -7.24 -34.56 -45.41
C ARG A 167 -7.56 -36.01 -45.14
#